data_AF-A0A821B3Q2-F1
#
_entry.id   AF-A0A821B3Q2-F1
#
_cell.length_a   1.000
_cell.length_b   1.000
_cell.length_c   1.000
_cell.angle_alpha   90.00
_cell.angle_beta   90.00
_cell.angle_gamma   90.00
#
_symmetry.space_group_name_H-M   'P 1'
#
loop_
_entity.id
_entity.type
_entity.pdbx_description
1 polymer ?
#
loop_
_entity_poly.entity_id
_entity_poly.type
_entity_poly.pdbx_seq_one_letter_code
_entity_poly.pdbx_strand_id
1 'polypeptide(L)'
;RSSSSASFNAAKKLTNQYYLVSKYFTYKTNMIPLIYEQQVMLECLYTKDSIAYGTVRVHNRAYEKRVFARISENDWKTFEDIYGLHSMNYPNDNTDAFTFGLHLKTYDDNTKVPKQINFAICLQINNQELWDNNLGWNYILDILER
;
A
#
# COMPACT_ATOMS: atom_id res chain seq x y z
N ARG A 1 30.36 45.06 -28.35
CA ARG A 1 30.89 43.78 -27.81
C ARG A 1 30.17 43.54 -26.48
N SER A 2 29.01 42.88 -26.47
CA SER A 2 28.82 41.41 -26.50
C SER A 2 29.24 40.72 -25.20
N SER A 3 28.26 40.37 -24.35
CA SER A 3 28.13 39.10 -23.61
C SER A 3 26.97 39.23 -22.61
N SER A 4 25.73 38.81 -22.94
CA SER A 4 25.19 37.44 -22.76
C SER A 4 25.26 36.98 -21.29
N SER A 5 24.19 37.16 -20.52
CA SER A 5 23.11 36.18 -20.33
C SER A 5 23.55 34.87 -19.65
N ALA A 6 23.16 34.72 -18.39
CA ALA A 6 22.68 33.45 -17.85
C ALA A 6 21.92 33.75 -16.56
N SER A 7 20.67 34.22 -16.69
CA SER A 7 19.70 34.10 -15.62
C SER A 7 19.57 32.61 -15.31
N PHE A 8 20.04 32.18 -14.14
CA PHE A 8 19.77 30.85 -13.60
C PHE A 8 18.29 30.76 -13.20
N ASN A 9 17.39 30.84 -14.18
CA ASN A 9 16.06 30.27 -14.06
C ASN A 9 16.16 28.79 -14.44
N ALA A 10 16.84 28.01 -13.59
CA ALA A 10 16.46 26.62 -13.45
C ALA A 10 15.08 26.66 -12.79
N ALA A 11 14.04 26.78 -13.61
CA ALA A 11 12.70 26.47 -13.18
C ALA A 11 12.81 25.12 -12.45
N LYS A 12 12.52 25.12 -11.15
CA LYS A 12 11.99 23.91 -10.52
C LYS A 12 10.78 23.57 -11.38
N LYS A 13 10.99 22.73 -12.41
CA LYS A 13 9.91 22.05 -13.10
C LYS A 13 9.09 21.48 -11.97
N LEU A 14 7.87 22.00 -11.79
CA LEU A 14 6.91 21.39 -10.90
C LEU A 14 6.77 19.96 -11.42
N THR A 15 7.47 19.02 -10.80
CA THR A 15 7.15 17.61 -10.86
C THR A 15 5.69 17.54 -10.47
N ASN A 16 4.81 17.18 -11.42
CA ASN A 16 3.38 17.06 -11.16
C ASN A 16 3.19 16.32 -9.84
N GLN A 17 2.59 17.01 -8.87
CA GLN A 17 2.61 16.53 -7.50
C GLN A 17 1.40 15.61 -7.34
N TYR A 18 1.59 14.33 -7.60
CA TYR A 18 0.54 13.33 -7.49
C TYR A 18 0.25 12.96 -6.02
N TYR A 19 -0.99 12.57 -5.74
CA TYR A 19 -1.43 12.07 -4.45
C TYR A 19 -2.31 10.82 -4.60
N LEU A 20 -2.41 10.05 -3.52
CA LEU A 20 -3.14 8.79 -3.45
C LEU A 20 -4.51 8.99 -2.80
N VAL A 21 -5.52 8.33 -3.37
CA VAL A 21 -6.87 8.25 -2.78
C VAL A 21 -7.28 6.79 -2.72
N SER A 22 -7.72 6.31 -1.56
CA SER A 22 -8.28 4.96 -1.45
C SER A 22 -9.67 4.89 -2.05
N LYS A 23 -9.94 3.82 -2.80
CA LYS A 23 -11.21 3.61 -3.48
C LYS A 23 -11.90 2.37 -2.96
N TYR A 24 -13.19 2.50 -2.65
CA TYR A 24 -14.06 1.40 -2.21
C TYR A 24 -13.63 0.67 -0.93
N PHE A 25 -12.61 1.16 -0.23
CA PHE A 25 -12.21 0.57 1.04
C PHE A 25 -13.32 0.76 2.08
N THR A 26 -13.77 -0.34 2.66
CA THR A 26 -14.85 -0.35 3.66
C THR A 26 -14.35 -1.04 4.91
N TYR A 27 -14.36 -0.30 6.02
CA TYR A 27 -14.03 -0.84 7.35
C TYR A 27 -15.01 -1.95 7.73
N LYS A 28 -14.50 -3.05 8.28
CA LYS A 28 -15.34 -4.15 8.79
C LYS A 28 -15.69 -3.90 10.26
N THR A 29 -16.98 -3.79 10.56
CA THR A 29 -17.47 -3.48 11.93
C THR A 29 -17.28 -4.64 12.91
N ASN A 30 -17.30 -5.89 12.44
CA ASN A 30 -17.04 -7.09 13.26
C ASN A 30 -16.02 -7.99 12.57
N MET A 31 -14.74 -7.67 12.76
CA MET A 31 -13.64 -8.27 11.99
C MET A 31 -13.14 -9.60 12.57
N ILE A 32 -13.27 -9.81 13.87
CA ILE A 32 -12.62 -10.94 14.57
C ILE A 32 -13.03 -12.30 13.99
N PRO A 33 -14.32 -12.61 13.76
CA PRO A 33 -14.70 -13.88 13.14
C PRO A 33 -14.10 -14.06 11.74
N LEU A 34 -14.05 -12.98 10.95
CA LEU A 34 -13.52 -13.00 9.59
C LEU A 34 -12.01 -13.27 9.58
N ILE A 35 -11.26 -12.73 10.54
CA ILE A 35 -9.81 -12.98 10.67
C ILE A 35 -9.54 -14.44 11.05
N TYR A 36 -10.39 -15.07 11.86
CA TYR A 36 -10.21 -16.48 12.20
C TYR A 36 -10.41 -17.43 11.01
N GLU A 37 -11.19 -17.01 10.01
CA GLU A 37 -11.35 -17.72 8.73
C GLU A 37 -10.22 -17.35 7.75
N GLN A 38 -10.01 -16.06 7.50
CA GLN A 38 -9.14 -15.53 6.44
C GLN A 38 -7.66 -15.44 6.83
N GLN A 39 -7.34 -15.53 8.12
CA GLN A 39 -6.00 -15.43 8.74
C GLN A 39 -5.32 -14.07 8.67
N VAL A 40 -5.60 -13.28 7.64
CA VAL A 40 -5.05 -11.96 7.42
C VAL A 40 -6.14 -11.05 6.85
N MET A 41 -6.17 -9.79 7.27
CA MET A 41 -7.09 -8.80 6.73
C MET A 41 -6.51 -7.39 6.81
N LEU A 42 -6.74 -6.57 5.78
CA LEU A 42 -6.52 -5.13 5.87
C LEU A 42 -7.59 -4.48 6.76
N GLU A 43 -7.18 -4.01 7.93
CA GLU A 43 -8.07 -3.44 8.94
C GLU A 43 -8.33 -1.95 8.70
N CYS A 44 -7.27 -1.20 8.41
CA CYS A 44 -7.33 0.24 8.15
C CYS A 44 -6.53 0.59 6.90
N LEU A 45 -7.03 1.57 6.15
CA LEU A 45 -6.33 2.17 5.02
C LEU A 45 -6.60 3.67 5.01
N TYR A 46 -5.54 4.47 5.12
CA TYR A 46 -5.63 5.92 5.01
C TYR A 46 -4.56 6.45 4.06
N THR A 47 -4.87 7.51 3.33
CA THR A 47 -3.92 8.17 2.45
C THR A 47 -3.60 9.57 2.94
N LYS A 48 -2.37 9.99 2.74
CA LYS A 48 -1.89 11.35 2.98
C LYS A 48 -0.88 11.68 1.91
N ASP A 49 -1.22 12.65 1.06
CA ASP A 49 -0.38 13.06 -0.07
C ASP A 49 0.01 11.84 -0.94
N SER A 50 1.30 11.63 -1.16
CA SER A 50 1.85 10.54 -1.95
C SER A 50 2.02 9.22 -1.19
N ILE A 51 1.43 9.09 0.00
CA ILE A 51 1.62 7.91 0.87
C ILE A 51 0.27 7.31 1.25
N ALA A 52 0.15 5.99 1.10
CA ALA A 52 -0.93 5.19 1.67
C ALA A 52 -0.39 4.37 2.83
N TYR A 53 -1.11 4.38 3.94
CA TYR A 53 -0.75 3.68 5.16
C TYR A 53 -1.82 2.65 5.47
N GLY A 54 -1.37 1.43 5.75
CA GLY A 54 -2.27 0.33 6.08
C GLY A 54 -1.93 -0.29 7.43
N THR A 55 -2.97 -0.69 8.15
CA THR A 55 -2.87 -1.61 9.29
C THR A 55 -3.47 -2.94 8.88
N VAL A 56 -2.72 -4.01 9.07
CA VAL A 56 -3.12 -5.38 8.77
C VAL A 56 -3.31 -6.12 10.08
N ARG A 57 -4.46 -6.78 10.23
CA ARG A 57 -4.75 -7.67 11.34
C ARG A 57 -4.48 -9.11 10.93
N VAL A 58 -3.81 -9.86 11.79
CA VAL A 58 -3.36 -11.23 11.53
C VAL A 58 -3.78 -12.14 12.68
N HIS A 59 -4.30 -13.32 12.36
CA HIS A 59 -4.53 -14.36 13.36
C HIS A 59 -3.19 -14.91 13.87
N ASN A 60 -2.97 -14.88 15.19
CA ASN A 60 -1.71 -15.32 15.79
C ASN A 60 -1.61 -16.85 15.90
N ARG A 61 -1.34 -17.53 14.77
CA ARG A 61 -1.18 -18.99 14.69
C ARG A 61 0.27 -19.50 14.69
N ALA A 62 1.25 -18.63 14.51
CA ALA A 62 2.67 -18.98 14.43
C ALA A 62 3.52 -17.84 15.00
N TYR A 63 4.69 -18.14 15.57
CA TYR A 63 5.57 -17.09 16.08
C TYR A 63 6.18 -16.26 14.95
N GLU A 64 6.83 -16.94 13.99
CA GLU A 64 7.40 -16.29 12.81
C GLU A 64 6.30 -15.96 11.81
N LYS A 65 6.15 -14.66 11.54
CA LYS A 65 5.20 -14.14 10.57
C LYS A 65 5.89 -13.11 9.70
N ARG A 66 5.62 -13.14 8.40
CA ARG A 66 6.00 -12.07 7.49
C ARG A 66 4.75 -11.56 6.80
N VAL A 67 4.51 -10.26 6.91
CA VAL A 67 3.36 -9.59 6.30
C VAL A 67 3.88 -8.61 5.26
N PHE A 68 3.26 -8.58 4.08
CA PHE A 68 3.56 -7.58 3.07
C PHE A 68 2.32 -7.24 2.24
N ALA A 69 2.29 -6.01 1.74
CA ALA A 69 1.38 -5.61 0.67
C ALA A 69 2.08 -5.84 -0.67
N ARG A 70 1.50 -6.68 -1.54
CA ARG A 70 1.96 -6.83 -2.92
C ARG A 70 1.21 -5.85 -3.80
N ILE A 71 1.94 -4.98 -4.47
CA ILE A 71 1.40 -3.87 -5.25
C ILE A 71 1.66 -4.07 -6.74
N SER A 72 0.76 -3.59 -7.60
CA SER A 72 0.92 -3.59 -9.05
C SER A 72 0.28 -2.37 -9.70
N GLU A 73 1.00 -1.78 -10.65
CA GLU A 73 0.58 -0.61 -11.45
C GLU A 73 0.14 -1.00 -12.87
N ASN A 74 0.16 -2.30 -13.21
CA ASN A 74 0.02 -2.78 -14.59
C ASN A 74 -0.70 -4.14 -14.70
N ASP A 75 -1.81 -4.29 -13.97
CA ASP A 75 -2.66 -5.49 -14.00
C ASP A 75 -1.89 -6.78 -13.64
N TRP A 76 -1.05 -6.71 -12.60
CA TRP A 76 -0.27 -7.82 -12.05
C TRP A 76 0.80 -8.40 -12.99
N LYS A 77 1.11 -7.75 -14.12
CA LYS A 77 2.23 -8.15 -14.99
C LYS A 77 3.57 -8.05 -14.28
N THR A 78 3.72 -7.01 -13.46
CA THR A 78 4.83 -6.87 -12.51
C THR A 78 4.29 -6.47 -11.15
N PHE A 79 5.02 -6.81 -10.10
CA PHE A 79 4.65 -6.48 -8.73
C PHE A 79 5.86 -6.18 -7.87
N GLU A 80 5.59 -5.49 -6.76
CA GLU A 80 6.56 -5.16 -5.72
C GLU A 80 5.94 -5.47 -4.35
N ASP A 81 6.76 -5.97 -3.42
CA ASP A 81 6.31 -6.34 -2.08
C ASP A 81 6.78 -5.30 -1.06
N ILE A 82 5.84 -4.68 -0.37
CA ILE A 82 6.07 -3.71 0.70
C ILE A 82 5.86 -4.41 2.04
N TYR A 83 6.97 -4.70 2.72
CA TYR A 83 6.93 -5.40 4.00
C TYR A 83 6.35 -4.54 5.12
N GLY A 84 5.41 -5.13 5.85
CA GLY A 84 4.86 -4.56 7.06
C GLY A 84 5.75 -4.86 8.27
N LEU A 85 5.70 -3.96 9.24
CA LEU A 85 6.37 -4.11 10.53
C LEU A 85 5.35 -4.51 11.59
N HIS A 86 5.72 -5.44 12.47
CA HIS A 86 4.89 -5.77 13.63
C HIS A 86 4.71 -4.52 14.49
N SER A 87 3.47 -4.19 14.82
CA SER A 87 3.10 -3.01 15.61
C SER A 87 2.73 -3.41 17.03
N MET A 88 1.75 -4.28 17.21
CA MET A 88 1.24 -4.69 18.52
C MET A 88 0.48 -6.00 18.45
N ASN A 89 0.27 -6.63 19.61
CA ASN A 89 -0.55 -7.82 19.76
C ASN A 89 -1.85 -7.51 20.53
N TYR A 90 -2.90 -8.26 20.24
CA TYR A 90 -4.22 -8.22 20.88
C TYR A 90 -4.54 -9.59 21.50
N PRO A 91 -4.11 -9.84 22.74
CA PRO A 91 -4.25 -11.17 23.37
C PRO A 91 -5.68 -11.67 23.46
N ASN A 92 -6.63 -10.78 23.79
CA ASN A 92 -8.04 -11.15 23.94
C ASN A 92 -8.68 -11.62 22.61
N ASP A 93 -8.17 -11.12 21.49
CA ASP A 93 -8.64 -11.47 20.15
C ASP A 93 -7.75 -12.53 19.48
N ASN A 94 -6.68 -12.99 20.15
CA ASN A 94 -5.63 -13.82 19.55
C ASN A 94 -5.12 -13.30 18.19
N THR A 95 -4.93 -11.98 18.06
CA THR A 95 -4.46 -11.36 16.81
C THR A 95 -3.23 -10.49 17.01
N ASP A 96 -2.47 -10.30 15.94
CA ASP A 96 -1.39 -9.31 15.86
C ASP A 96 -1.76 -8.24 14.83
N ALA A 97 -1.20 -7.04 14.98
CA ALA A 97 -1.28 -5.97 14.00
C ALA A 97 0.09 -5.65 13.41
N PHE A 98 0.11 -5.46 12.09
CA PHE A 98 1.26 -5.03 11.31
C PHE A 98 0.92 -3.74 10.58
N THR A 99 1.90 -2.87 10.38
CA THR A 99 1.70 -1.61 9.64
C THR A 99 2.66 -1.52 8.46
N PHE A 100 2.20 -0.92 7.36
CA PHE A 100 3.02 -0.66 6.18
C PHE A 100 2.75 0.76 5.64
N GLY A 101 3.73 1.27 4.88
CA GLY A 101 3.61 2.53 4.15
C GLY A 101 3.95 2.31 2.67
N LEU A 102 2.98 2.56 1.80
CA LEU A 102 3.14 2.55 0.36
C LEU A 102 3.43 3.98 -0.11
N HIS A 103 4.62 4.18 -0.64
CA HIS A 103 5.05 5.46 -1.20
C HIS A 103 4.85 5.46 -2.71
N LEU A 104 4.13 6.45 -3.23
CA LEU A 104 4.00 6.67 -4.65
C LEU A 104 5.39 6.96 -5.24
N LYS A 105 5.72 6.27 -6.32
CA LYS A 105 6.96 6.49 -7.07
C LYS A 105 6.95 7.89 -7.68
N THR A 106 8.14 8.48 -7.81
CA THR A 106 8.31 9.71 -8.57
C THR A 106 8.25 9.38 -10.06
N TYR A 107 7.30 10.00 -10.76
CA TYR A 107 7.22 9.92 -12.22
C TYR A 107 7.88 11.15 -12.84
N ASP A 108 8.63 10.93 -13.91
CA ASP A 108 9.22 11.99 -14.73
C ASP A 108 8.31 12.33 -15.92
N ASP A 109 8.57 13.44 -16.61
CA ASP A 109 7.77 13.88 -17.76
C ASP A 109 7.72 12.85 -18.91
N ASN A 110 8.62 11.88 -18.92
CA ASN A 110 8.76 10.87 -19.98
C ASN A 110 8.10 9.53 -19.63
N THR A 111 7.66 9.36 -18.38
CA THR A 111 7.01 8.14 -17.91
C THR A 111 5.51 8.34 -17.81
N LYS A 112 4.78 7.39 -18.39
CA LYS A 112 3.31 7.39 -18.27
C LYS A 112 2.93 7.06 -16.84
N VAL A 113 2.36 8.03 -16.13
CA VAL A 113 1.84 7.84 -14.78
C VAL A 113 0.65 6.86 -14.83
N PRO A 114 0.67 5.76 -14.04
CA PRO A 114 -0.46 4.86 -13.94
C PRO A 114 -1.64 5.57 -13.29
N LYS A 115 -2.86 5.19 -13.68
CA LYS A 115 -4.08 5.79 -13.10
C LYS A 115 -4.39 5.26 -11.70
N GLN A 116 -3.97 4.03 -11.41
CA GLN A 116 -4.30 3.33 -10.18
C GLN A 116 -3.22 2.32 -9.82
N ILE A 117 -3.13 2.03 -8.52
CA ILE A 117 -2.34 0.93 -7.95
C ILE A 117 -3.32 -0.09 -7.40
N ASN A 118 -3.17 -1.34 -7.79
CA ASN A 118 -3.86 -2.47 -7.20
C ASN A 118 -2.96 -3.14 -6.17
N PHE A 119 -3.51 -3.59 -5.06
CA PHE A 119 -2.72 -4.33 -4.08
C PHE A 119 -3.54 -5.38 -3.32
N ALA A 120 -2.83 -6.37 -2.78
CA ALA A 120 -3.35 -7.41 -1.91
C ALA A 120 -2.38 -7.62 -0.74
N ILE A 121 -2.88 -8.11 0.38
CA ILE A 121 -2.07 -8.36 1.57
C ILE A 121 -1.74 -9.85 1.64
N CYS A 122 -0.47 -10.18 1.88
CA CYS A 122 -0.01 -11.53 2.11
C CYS A 122 0.50 -11.70 3.53
N LEU A 123 0.11 -12.80 4.15
CA LEU A 123 0.72 -13.36 5.35
C LEU A 123 1.48 -14.62 4.97
N GLN A 124 2.77 -14.65 5.29
CA GLN A 124 3.62 -15.82 5.21
C GLN A 124 3.85 -16.40 6.61
N ILE A 125 3.44 -17.66 6.80
CA ILE A 125 3.68 -18.47 8.00
C ILE A 125 4.01 -19.90 7.57
N ASN A 126 5.01 -20.55 8.19
CA ASN A 126 5.34 -21.96 7.96
C ASN A 126 5.43 -22.36 6.46
N ASN A 127 6.05 -21.50 5.62
CA ASN A 127 6.16 -21.67 4.16
C ASN A 127 4.83 -21.67 3.38
N GLN A 128 3.74 -21.20 4.00
CA GLN A 128 2.44 -20.99 3.36
C GLN A 128 2.18 -19.50 3.16
N GLU A 129 1.53 -19.16 2.04
CA GLU A 129 1.04 -17.82 1.77
C GLU A 129 -0.48 -17.79 1.90
N LEU A 130 -0.96 -16.85 2.71
CA LEU A 130 -2.37 -16.60 2.96
C LEU A 130 -2.66 -15.18 2.50
N TRP A 131 -3.68 -15.03 1.66
CA TRP A 131 -3.92 -13.79 0.93
C TRP A 131 -5.25 -13.16 1.31
N ASP A 132 -5.20 -11.87 1.63
CA ASP A 132 -6.35 -10.98 1.59
C ASP A 132 -6.27 -10.14 0.31
N ASN A 133 -7.05 -10.56 -0.68
CA ASN A 133 -7.22 -9.90 -1.96
C ASN A 133 -8.61 -9.26 -2.09
N ASN A 134 -9.25 -8.89 -0.97
CA ASN A 134 -10.58 -8.28 -0.96
C ASN A 134 -11.61 -9.08 -1.78
N LEU A 135 -11.73 -10.39 -1.52
CA LEU A 135 -12.65 -11.30 -2.24
C LEU A 135 -12.42 -11.33 -3.77
N GLY A 136 -11.17 -11.20 -4.19
CA GLY A 136 -10.77 -11.19 -5.61
C GLY A 136 -10.84 -9.82 -6.29
N TRP A 137 -11.35 -8.78 -5.62
CA TRP A 137 -11.42 -7.42 -6.18
C TRP A 137 -10.11 -6.64 -6.03
N ASN A 138 -9.24 -7.08 -5.13
CA ASN A 138 -8.06 -6.34 -4.64
C ASN A 138 -8.43 -5.01 -3.99
N TYR A 139 -7.43 -4.37 -3.39
CA TYR A 139 -7.52 -3.00 -2.93
C TYR A 139 -6.99 -2.05 -4.00
N ILE A 140 -7.60 -0.87 -4.10
CA ILE A 140 -7.31 0.09 -5.17
C ILE A 140 -6.99 1.46 -4.57
N LEU A 141 -5.89 2.04 -5.04
CA LEU A 141 -5.53 3.44 -4.82
C LEU A 141 -5.56 4.16 -6.17
N ASP A 142 -6.35 5.22 -6.29
CA ASP A 142 -6.32 6.12 -7.43
C ASP A 142 -5.11 7.07 -7.28
N ILE A 143 -4.42 7.33 -8.39
CA ILE A 143 -3.35 8.32 -8.48
C ILE A 143 -3.92 9.57 -9.13
N LEU A 144 -3.99 10.66 -8.37
CA LEU A 144 -4.56 11.93 -8.82
C LEU A 144 -3.49 13.01 -8.85
N GLU A 145 -3.58 13.90 -9.82
CA GLU A 145 -2.74 15.09 -9.91
C GLU A 145 -3.31 16.18 -8.99
N ARG A 146 -2.43 16.93 -8.30
CA ARG A 146 -2.82 18.09 -7.47
C ARG A 146 -3.28 19.27 -8.30
#